data_AF-A0AAN8FMB1-F1
#
_entry.id   AF-A0AAN8FMB1-F1
#
_cell.length_a   1.000
_cell.length_b   1.000
_cell.length_c   1.000
_cell.angle_alpha   90.00
_cell.angle_beta   90.00
_cell.angle_gamma   90.00
#
_symmetry.space_group_name_H-M   'P 1'
#
loop_
_entity.id
_entity.type
_entity.pdbx_description
1 polymer ?
#
loop_
_entity_poly.entity_id
_entity_poly.type
_entity_poly.pdbx_seq_one_letter_code
_entity_poly.pdbx_strand_id
1 'polypeptide(L)'
;MVKYYGPMAFFFTVTSLLTVGSFMNRGAFVSPLAPIEAFFYGIIGPTRLLLLLSAEAIGGFSAFRIARTLWYHTLSYSSAHFENFTNSSCRLNYKIAFPLVICFEVVGCFLLRLILPNLPIRGKSYTVAAVIAAFLSIALIYVGVPGLNPVVASSRLFGCEGIDVQWFIAVYWICPVFGWMAAAALERSMVKKAPKKLKKKSN
;
A
#
# COMPACT_ATOMS: atom_id res chain seq x y z
N MET A 1 18.28 -22.18 10.67
CA MET A 1 18.74 -21.08 9.79
C MET A 1 17.50 -20.50 9.12
N VAL A 2 17.15 -19.23 9.37
CA VAL A 2 15.91 -18.60 8.84
C VAL A 2 16.06 -18.46 7.33
N LYS A 3 15.46 -19.38 6.54
CA LYS A 3 15.76 -19.51 5.11
C LYS A 3 15.19 -18.37 4.26
N TYR A 4 14.07 -17.78 4.67
CA TYR A 4 13.58 -16.49 4.13
C TYR A 4 12.88 -15.74 5.26
N TYR A 5 13.35 -14.53 5.58
CA TYR A 5 12.73 -13.65 6.59
C TYR A 5 11.27 -13.28 6.29
N GLY A 6 10.75 -13.68 5.12
CA GLY A 6 9.32 -13.80 4.82
C GLY A 6 8.53 -12.52 5.13
N PRO A 7 7.36 -12.63 5.79
CA PRO A 7 6.55 -11.48 6.19
C PRO A 7 7.27 -10.51 7.13
N MET A 8 8.22 -10.98 7.95
CA MET A 8 8.95 -10.12 8.90
C MET A 8 9.95 -9.22 8.18
N ALA A 9 10.71 -9.74 7.21
CA ALA A 9 11.55 -8.88 6.36
C ALA A 9 10.70 -7.88 5.61
N PHE A 10 9.57 -8.31 5.04
CA PHE A 10 8.68 -7.40 4.35
C PHE A 10 8.16 -6.29 5.28
N PHE A 11 7.74 -6.63 6.49
CA PHE A 11 7.35 -5.67 7.52
C PHE A 11 8.46 -4.65 7.81
N PHE A 12 9.67 -5.12 8.10
CA PHE A 12 10.79 -4.22 8.43
C PHE A 12 11.22 -3.37 7.24
N THR A 13 11.25 -3.91 6.03
CA THR A 13 11.58 -3.16 4.81
C THR A 13 10.56 -2.06 4.56
N VAL A 14 9.26 -2.37 4.62
CA VAL A 14 8.19 -1.38 4.40
C VAL A 14 8.19 -0.33 5.52
N THR A 15 8.33 -0.75 6.78
CA THR A 15 8.39 0.18 7.92
C THR A 15 9.56 1.16 7.78
N SER A 16 10.75 0.66 7.48
CA SER A 16 11.95 1.49 7.29
C SER A 16 11.79 2.44 6.10
N LEU A 17 11.31 1.93 4.96
CA LEU A 17 11.07 2.73 3.75
C LEU A 17 10.10 3.88 4.03
N LEU A 18 8.95 3.59 4.64
CA LEU A 18 7.92 4.60 4.93
C LEU A 18 8.37 5.58 6.02
N THR A 19 9.13 5.11 7.00
CA THR A 19 9.72 5.98 8.03
C THR A 19 10.68 6.98 7.39
N VAL A 20 11.65 6.50 6.60
CA VAL A 20 12.61 7.35 5.88
C VAL A 20 11.87 8.27 4.90
N GLY A 21 10.92 7.75 4.15
CA GLY A 21 10.07 8.51 3.24
C GLY A 21 9.28 9.61 3.94
N SER A 22 8.81 9.37 5.17
CA SER A 22 8.13 10.40 5.95
C SER A 22 9.04 11.57 6.30
N PHE A 23 10.33 11.32 6.57
CA PHE A 23 11.29 12.38 6.88
C PHE A 23 11.84 13.08 5.63
N MET A 24 12.10 12.32 4.57
CA MET A 24 12.77 12.83 3.37
C MET A 24 11.79 13.37 2.31
N ASN A 25 10.55 12.87 2.27
CA ASN A 25 9.60 13.12 1.19
C ASN A 25 8.30 13.78 1.69
N ARG A 26 8.39 14.66 2.70
CA ARG A 26 7.26 15.45 3.23
C ARG A 26 6.04 14.60 3.62
N GLY A 27 6.25 13.40 4.15
CA GLY A 27 5.16 12.50 4.52
C GLY A 27 4.54 11.71 3.36
N ALA A 28 5.16 11.65 2.18
CA ALA A 28 4.71 10.80 1.09
C ALA A 28 4.82 9.32 1.48
N PHE A 29 3.72 8.58 1.34
CA PHE A 29 3.60 7.22 1.84
C PHE A 29 3.47 6.15 0.73
N VAL A 30 4.03 6.44 -0.45
CA VAL A 30 4.18 5.51 -1.60
C VAL A 30 2.87 4.78 -1.90
N SER A 31 1.78 5.54 -2.04
CA SER A 31 0.45 5.01 -2.28
C SER A 31 -0.39 6.05 -3.00
N PRO A 32 -1.11 5.67 -4.07
CA PRO A 32 -1.93 6.59 -4.82
C PRO A 32 -3.23 6.93 -4.08
N LEU A 33 -3.56 6.25 -2.99
CA LEU A 33 -4.85 6.38 -2.31
C LEU A 33 -5.07 7.78 -1.69
N ALA A 34 -4.09 8.36 -0.98
CA ALA A 34 -4.25 9.74 -0.51
C ALA A 34 -4.18 10.78 -1.63
N PRO A 35 -3.28 10.70 -2.62
CA PRO A 35 -3.34 11.58 -3.78
C PRO A 35 -4.73 11.57 -4.46
N ILE A 36 -5.31 10.38 -4.64
CA ILE A 36 -6.66 10.22 -5.19
C ILE A 36 -7.70 10.90 -4.29
N GLU A 37 -7.68 10.62 -2.97
CA GLU A 37 -8.58 11.29 -2.03
C GLU A 37 -8.44 12.83 -2.06
N ALA A 38 -7.19 13.31 -2.05
CA ALA A 38 -6.87 14.73 -2.09
C ALA A 38 -7.37 15.38 -3.39
N PHE A 39 -7.31 14.67 -4.51
CA PHE A 39 -7.87 15.13 -5.79
C PHE A 39 -9.40 15.20 -5.74
N PHE A 40 -10.06 14.12 -5.30
CA PHE A 40 -11.53 14.08 -5.17
C PHE A 40 -12.08 15.15 -4.22
N TYR A 41 -11.30 15.55 -3.21
CA TYR A 41 -11.66 16.60 -2.28
C TYR A 41 -11.13 17.99 -2.63
N GLY A 42 -10.55 18.17 -3.83
CA GLY A 42 -10.11 19.47 -4.33
C GLY A 42 -8.88 20.06 -3.62
N ILE A 43 -8.14 19.24 -2.88
CA ILE A 43 -6.90 19.64 -2.18
C ILE A 43 -5.73 19.75 -3.18
N ILE A 44 -5.71 18.88 -4.20
CA ILE A 44 -4.71 18.92 -5.27
C ILE A 44 -5.38 18.97 -6.64
N GLY A 45 -4.75 19.67 -7.60
CA GLY A 45 -5.19 19.71 -8.98
C GLY A 45 -4.76 18.48 -9.80
N PRO A 46 -5.31 18.30 -11.03
CA PRO A 46 -5.05 17.14 -11.87
C PRO A 46 -3.57 16.97 -12.25
N THR A 47 -2.86 18.06 -12.54
CA THR A 47 -1.43 18.03 -12.87
C THR A 47 -0.60 17.42 -11.75
N ARG A 48 -0.90 17.78 -10.50
CA ARG A 48 -0.19 17.26 -9.32
C ARG A 48 -0.51 15.80 -9.08
N LEU A 49 -1.76 15.39 -9.27
CA LEU A 49 -2.15 13.98 -9.19
C LEU A 49 -1.38 13.15 -10.24
N LEU A 50 -1.39 13.57 -11.50
CA LEU A 50 -0.70 12.86 -12.58
C LEU A 50 0.80 12.75 -12.32
N LEU A 51 1.45 13.81 -11.83
CA LEU A 51 2.87 13.78 -11.47
C LEU A 51 3.16 12.76 -10.36
N LEU A 52 2.31 12.71 -9.32
CA LEU A 52 2.45 11.74 -8.23
C LEU A 52 2.25 10.30 -8.72
N LEU A 53 1.18 10.04 -9.48
CA LEU A 53 0.92 8.71 -10.04
C LEU A 53 2.04 8.25 -10.99
N SER A 54 2.58 9.17 -11.79
CA SER A 54 3.69 8.88 -12.70
C SER A 54 4.97 8.57 -11.93
N ALA A 55 5.30 9.35 -10.90
CA ALA A 55 6.45 9.09 -10.05
C ALA A 55 6.35 7.73 -9.35
N GLU A 56 5.18 7.39 -8.82
CA GLU A 56 4.92 6.09 -8.19
C GLU A 56 5.01 4.94 -9.19
N ALA A 57 4.48 5.09 -10.41
CA ALA A 57 4.56 4.09 -11.46
C ALA A 57 6.01 3.86 -11.92
N ILE A 58 6.79 4.93 -12.12
CA ILE A 58 8.21 4.84 -12.49
C ILE A 58 9.00 4.15 -11.39
N GLY A 59 8.76 4.52 -10.12
CA GLY A 59 9.40 3.86 -8.97
C GLY A 59 9.07 2.37 -8.90
N GLY A 60 7.78 2.03 -9.02
CA GLY A 60 7.31 0.66 -9.02
C GLY A 60 7.88 -0.19 -10.16
N PHE A 61 7.91 0.35 -11.39
CA PHE A 61 8.48 -0.32 -12.55
C PHE A 61 10.00 -0.54 -12.43
N SER A 62 10.70 0.46 -11.90
CA SER A 62 12.16 0.41 -11.75
C SER A 62 12.61 -0.57 -10.65
N ALA A 63 11.78 -0.79 -9.63
CA ALA A 63 12.13 -1.60 -8.46
C ALA A 63 12.57 -3.04 -8.82
N PHE A 64 11.79 -3.74 -9.65
CA PHE A 64 12.14 -5.11 -10.05
C PHE A 64 13.41 -5.17 -10.91
N ARG A 65 13.63 -4.16 -11.76
CA ARG A 65 14.85 -4.09 -12.60
C ARG A 65 16.10 -3.87 -11.76
N ILE A 66 16.03 -2.96 -10.79
CA ILE A 66 17.12 -2.74 -9.84
C ILE A 66 17.37 -4.01 -9.02
N ALA A 67 16.31 -4.66 -8.51
CA ALA A 67 16.44 -5.91 -7.77
C ALA A 67 17.12 -7.01 -8.60
N ARG A 68 16.73 -7.16 -9.88
CA ARG A 68 17.34 -8.13 -10.79
C ARG A 68 18.82 -7.84 -11.07
N THR A 69 19.19 -6.58 -11.24
CA THR A 69 20.60 -6.16 -11.36
C THR A 69 21.39 -6.48 -10.10
N LEU A 70 20.82 -6.24 -8.91
CA LEU A 70 21.45 -6.61 -7.65
C LEU A 70 21.66 -8.13 -7.54
N TRP A 71 20.65 -8.93 -7.88
CA TRP A 71 20.77 -10.40 -7.90
C TRP A 71 21.85 -10.87 -8.86
N TYR A 72 21.97 -10.26 -10.04
CA TYR A 72 23.03 -10.56 -11.01
C TYR A 72 24.43 -10.29 -10.45
N HIS A 73 24.65 -9.14 -9.81
CA HIS A 73 25.96 -8.83 -9.22
C HIS A 73 26.27 -9.63 -7.95
N THR A 74 25.29 -10.37 -7.42
CA THR A 74 25.42 -11.11 -6.17
C THR A 74 25.12 -12.60 -6.32
N LEU A 75 25.20 -13.14 -7.55
CA LEU A 75 24.97 -14.55 -7.86
C LEU A 75 25.89 -15.49 -7.06
N SER A 76 27.14 -15.08 -6.84
CA SER A 76 28.14 -15.86 -6.10
C SER A 76 27.92 -15.89 -4.59
N TYR A 77 27.12 -14.97 -4.03
CA TYR A 77 26.92 -14.86 -2.59
C TYR A 77 25.71 -15.64 -2.08
N SER A 78 24.75 -15.99 -2.94
CA SER A 78 23.53 -16.70 -2.53
C SER A 78 22.88 -17.45 -3.67
N SER A 79 22.58 -18.73 -3.44
CA SER A 79 21.80 -19.55 -4.38
C SER A 79 20.38 -18.99 -4.60
N ALA A 80 19.82 -18.26 -3.63
CA ALA A 80 18.53 -17.59 -3.79
C ALA A 80 18.59 -16.42 -4.78
N HIS A 81 19.73 -15.73 -4.90
CA HIS A 81 19.89 -14.68 -5.92
C HIS A 81 20.01 -15.28 -7.32
N PHE A 82 20.72 -16.42 -7.43
CA PHE A 82 20.77 -17.19 -8.67
C PHE A 82 19.37 -17.65 -9.11
N GLU A 83 18.59 -18.22 -8.18
CA GLU A 83 17.21 -18.66 -8.46
C GLU A 83 16.31 -17.49 -8.85
N ASN A 84 16.31 -16.38 -8.10
CA ASN A 84 15.48 -15.21 -8.42
C ASN A 84 15.89 -14.50 -9.74
N PHE A 85 17.17 -14.57 -10.12
CA PHE A 85 17.64 -14.01 -11.39
C PHE A 85 17.24 -14.86 -12.60
N THR A 86 17.27 -16.19 -12.45
CA THR A 86 16.98 -17.17 -13.51
C THR A 86 15.48 -17.43 -13.66
N ASN A 87 14.73 -17.53 -12.56
CA ASN A 87 13.28 -17.70 -12.55
C ASN A 87 12.58 -16.33 -12.49
N SER A 88 12.35 -15.73 -13.66
CA SER A 88 11.57 -14.48 -13.75
C SER A 88 10.06 -14.70 -13.90
N SER A 89 9.58 -15.94 -13.94
CA SER A 89 8.15 -16.25 -14.01
C SER A 89 7.49 -15.91 -12.68
N CYS A 90 6.58 -14.95 -12.69
CA CYS A 90 5.77 -14.61 -11.54
C CYS A 90 4.37 -15.19 -11.69
N ARG A 91 3.85 -15.81 -10.62
CA ARG A 91 2.50 -16.33 -10.54
C ARG A 91 1.79 -15.78 -9.32
N LEU A 92 0.57 -15.30 -9.53
CA LEU A 92 -0.31 -14.84 -8.47
C LEU A 92 -0.94 -16.06 -7.79
N ASN A 93 -0.62 -16.27 -6.52
CA ASN A 93 -1.12 -17.39 -5.74
C ASN A 93 -1.87 -16.90 -4.50
N TYR A 94 -3.20 -16.97 -4.55
CA TYR A 94 -4.07 -16.63 -3.43
C TYR A 94 -4.17 -17.79 -2.45
N LYS A 95 -4.05 -17.49 -1.15
CA LYS A 95 -4.27 -18.46 -0.06
C LYS A 95 -5.74 -18.60 0.35
N ILE A 96 -6.59 -17.69 -0.12
CA ILE A 96 -8.02 -17.63 0.17
C ILE A 96 -8.81 -17.55 -1.14
N ALA A 97 -10.11 -17.81 -1.05
CA ALA A 97 -11.01 -17.71 -2.19
C ALA A 97 -11.04 -16.29 -2.77
N PHE A 98 -11.10 -16.18 -4.10
CA PHE A 98 -11.03 -14.91 -4.82
C PHE A 98 -12.05 -13.84 -4.34
N PRO A 99 -13.33 -14.16 -4.03
CA PRO A 99 -14.26 -13.17 -3.48
C PRO A 99 -13.80 -12.57 -2.14
N LEU A 100 -13.13 -13.37 -1.30
CA LEU A 100 -12.58 -12.89 -0.03
C LEU A 100 -11.38 -11.97 -0.23
N VAL A 101 -10.62 -12.13 -1.32
CA VAL A 101 -9.56 -11.19 -1.71
C VAL A 101 -10.17 -9.81 -1.98
N ILE A 102 -11.24 -9.76 -2.79
CA ILE A 102 -11.96 -8.51 -3.09
C ILE A 102 -12.44 -7.84 -1.80
N CYS A 103 -13.10 -8.60 -0.92
CA CYS A 103 -13.55 -8.09 0.37
C CYS A 103 -12.38 -7.58 1.22
N PHE A 104 -11.24 -8.28 1.21
CA PHE A 104 -10.05 -7.88 1.95
C PHE A 104 -9.47 -6.56 1.42
N GLU A 105 -9.42 -6.37 0.10
CA GLU A 105 -8.93 -5.11 -0.50
C GLU A 105 -9.82 -3.92 -0.12
N VAL A 106 -11.15 -4.08 -0.19
CA VAL A 106 -12.10 -3.03 0.20
C VAL A 106 -12.02 -2.75 1.71
N VAL A 107 -12.19 -3.77 2.55
CA VAL A 107 -12.27 -3.62 4.01
C VAL A 107 -10.92 -3.21 4.58
N GLY A 108 -9.82 -3.78 4.08
CA GLY A 108 -8.47 -3.46 4.52
C GLY A 108 -8.11 -1.99 4.27
N CYS A 109 -8.38 -1.47 3.06
CA CYS A 109 -8.13 -0.06 2.76
C CYS A 109 -9.08 0.88 3.51
N PHE A 110 -10.34 0.47 3.73
CA PHE A 110 -11.28 1.20 4.57
C PHE A 110 -10.77 1.35 6.01
N LEU A 111 -10.37 0.24 6.64
CA LEU A 111 -9.83 0.23 8.00
C LEU A 111 -8.53 1.01 8.09
N LEU A 112 -7.62 0.82 7.12
CA LEU A 112 -6.36 1.55 7.08
C LEU A 112 -6.62 3.06 7.06
N ARG A 113 -7.53 3.54 6.19
CA ARG A 113 -7.88 4.96 6.13
C ARG A 113 -8.54 5.49 7.40
N LEU A 114 -9.32 4.69 8.12
CA LEU A 114 -9.90 5.10 9.41
C LEU A 114 -8.85 5.16 10.52
N ILE A 115 -7.87 4.26 10.53
CA ILE A 115 -6.89 4.18 11.61
C ILE A 115 -5.84 5.29 11.48
N LEU A 116 -5.28 5.50 10.29
CA LEU A 116 -4.12 6.37 10.08
C LEU A 116 -4.26 7.82 10.59
N PRO A 117 -5.40 8.52 10.41
CA PRO A 117 -5.58 9.88 10.95
C PRO A 117 -5.63 9.92 12.47
N ASN A 118 -6.15 8.86 13.09
CA ASN A 118 -6.40 8.74 14.52
C ASN A 118 -5.18 8.24 15.31
N LEU A 119 -4.05 8.00 14.64
CA LEU A 119 -2.80 7.62 15.30
C LEU A 119 -2.21 8.80 16.12
N PRO A 120 -1.48 8.49 17.22
CA PRO A 120 -0.89 9.51 18.07
C PRO A 120 0.01 10.48 17.29
N ILE A 121 -0.11 11.78 17.58
CA ILE A 121 0.70 12.83 16.92
C ILE A 121 2.18 12.65 17.26
N ARG A 122 2.50 12.27 18.50
CA ARG A 122 3.88 12.01 18.94
C ARG A 122 4.38 10.73 18.27
N GLY A 123 5.35 10.87 17.37
CA GLY A 123 5.91 9.74 16.61
C GLY A 123 5.04 9.27 15.44
N LYS A 124 4.10 10.11 14.95
CA LYS A 124 3.17 9.77 13.86
C LYS A 124 3.84 9.12 12.65
N SER A 125 5.02 9.58 12.26
CA SER A 125 5.78 9.01 11.14
C SER A 125 6.09 7.52 11.32
N TYR A 126 6.56 7.12 12.51
CA TYR A 126 6.90 5.73 12.82
C TYR A 126 5.65 4.86 12.97
N THR A 127 4.62 5.38 13.62
CA THR A 127 3.38 4.63 13.86
C THR A 127 2.59 4.40 12.56
N VAL A 128 2.50 5.42 11.69
CA VAL A 128 1.90 5.28 10.35
C VAL A 128 2.65 4.23 9.53
N ALA A 129 3.99 4.31 9.50
CA ALA A 129 4.82 3.36 8.77
C ALA A 129 4.60 1.92 9.26
N ALA A 130 4.63 1.70 10.58
CA ALA A 130 4.43 0.39 11.19
C ALA A 130 3.03 -0.17 10.94
N VAL A 131 1.98 0.67 11.00
CA VAL A 131 0.60 0.23 10.75
C VAL A 131 0.41 -0.19 9.29
N ILE A 132 0.89 0.61 8.33
CA ILE A 132 0.81 0.25 6.90
C ILE A 132 1.59 -1.04 6.64
N ALA A 133 2.81 -1.15 7.18
CA ALA A 133 3.61 -2.36 7.05
C ALA A 133 2.92 -3.58 7.66
N ALA A 134 2.26 -3.43 8.81
CA ALA A 134 1.50 -4.51 9.45
C ALA A 134 0.36 -4.99 8.55
N PHE A 135 -0.46 -4.07 8.02
CA PHE A 135 -1.57 -4.41 7.12
C PHE A 135 -1.10 -5.12 5.86
N LEU A 136 -0.04 -4.62 5.21
CA LEU A 136 0.52 -5.27 4.01
C LEU A 136 1.15 -6.63 4.34
N SER A 137 1.74 -6.79 5.52
CA SER A 137 2.31 -8.07 5.96
C SER A 137 1.23 -9.09 6.31
N ILE A 138 0.13 -8.66 6.94
CA ILE A 138 -1.07 -9.47 7.17
C ILE A 138 -1.66 -9.92 5.83
N ALA A 139 -1.76 -9.02 4.85
CA ALA A 139 -2.20 -9.36 3.50
C ALA A 139 -1.31 -10.45 2.88
N LEU A 140 0.01 -10.31 2.98
CA LEU A 140 0.96 -11.31 2.50
C LEU A 140 0.80 -12.68 3.22
N ILE A 141 0.55 -12.68 4.53
CA ILE A 141 0.38 -13.90 5.33
C ILE A 141 -0.92 -14.62 4.98
N TYR A 142 -2.05 -13.91 4.99
CA TYR A 142 -3.38 -14.52 4.92
C TYR A 142 -3.97 -14.54 3.52
N VAL A 143 -3.74 -13.51 2.70
CA VAL A 143 -4.23 -13.46 1.31
C VAL A 143 -3.21 -14.08 0.37
N GLY A 144 -1.92 -13.98 0.70
CA GLY A 144 -0.80 -14.43 -0.14
C GLY A 144 -0.17 -13.31 -0.97
N VAL A 145 -0.78 -12.12 -0.97
CA VAL A 145 -0.37 -10.97 -1.78
C VAL A 145 -0.54 -9.65 -1.00
N PRO A 146 0.39 -8.69 -1.13
CA PRO A 146 0.29 -7.39 -0.43
C PRO A 146 -0.50 -6.38 -1.28
N GLY A 147 -1.81 -6.61 -1.45
CA GLY A 147 -2.64 -5.89 -2.43
C GLY A 147 -3.16 -4.50 -2.01
N LEU A 148 -3.24 -4.21 -0.71
CA LEU A 148 -3.86 -3.00 -0.10
C LEU A 148 -3.26 -1.64 -0.52
N ASN A 149 -2.31 -1.65 -1.45
CA ASN A 149 -1.71 -0.48 -2.04
C ASN A 149 -1.54 -0.73 -3.55
N PRO A 150 -2.26 0.01 -4.42
CA PRO A 150 -2.25 -0.23 -5.86
C PRO A 150 -0.87 -0.21 -6.51
N VAL A 151 0.05 0.64 -6.03
CA VAL A 151 1.42 0.73 -6.57
C VAL A 151 2.27 -0.45 -6.12
N VAL A 152 2.12 -0.89 -4.87
CA VAL A 152 2.81 -2.09 -4.37
C VAL A 152 2.30 -3.33 -5.09
N ALA A 153 0.98 -3.45 -5.28
CA ALA A 153 0.39 -4.53 -6.06
C ALA A 153 0.91 -4.49 -7.50
N SER A 154 0.86 -3.34 -8.17
CA SER A 154 1.26 -3.22 -9.57
C SER A 154 2.74 -3.52 -9.79
N SER A 155 3.61 -3.02 -8.92
CA SER A 155 5.07 -3.25 -9.03
C SER A 155 5.48 -4.71 -8.84
N ARG A 156 4.67 -5.51 -8.12
CA ARG A 156 5.02 -6.90 -7.77
C ARG A 156 4.24 -7.94 -8.54
N LEU A 157 3.01 -7.63 -8.94
CA LEU A 157 2.03 -8.61 -9.37
C LEU A 157 1.47 -8.33 -10.77
N PHE A 158 1.65 -7.12 -11.32
CA PHE A 158 1.13 -6.80 -12.64
C PHE A 158 1.85 -7.59 -13.72
N GLY A 159 1.09 -8.29 -14.57
CA GLY A 159 1.63 -9.18 -15.61
C GLY A 159 2.04 -10.57 -15.11
N CYS A 160 1.83 -10.89 -13.82
CA CYS A 160 1.98 -12.25 -13.31
C CYS A 160 0.80 -13.12 -13.76
N GLU A 161 1.05 -14.41 -14.00
CA GLU A 161 0.00 -15.36 -14.35
C GLU A 161 -0.99 -15.57 -13.19
N GLY A 162 -2.28 -15.74 -13.50
CA GLY A 162 -3.31 -16.10 -12.51
C GLY A 162 -4.48 -15.12 -12.42
N ILE A 163 -4.36 -13.92 -12.99
CA ILE A 163 -5.46 -12.95 -13.11
C ILE A 163 -5.29 -12.13 -14.39
N ASP A 164 -6.38 -11.88 -15.11
CA ASP A 164 -6.35 -11.00 -16.28
C ASP A 164 -6.19 -9.54 -15.88
N VAL A 165 -5.70 -8.71 -16.81
CA VAL A 165 -5.44 -7.28 -16.58
C VAL A 165 -6.68 -6.53 -16.08
N GLN A 166 -7.86 -6.83 -16.62
CA GLN A 166 -9.11 -6.19 -16.19
C GLN A 166 -9.43 -6.50 -14.73
N TRP A 167 -9.33 -7.77 -14.35
CA TRP A 167 -9.53 -8.21 -12.97
C TRP A 167 -8.45 -7.70 -12.03
N PHE A 168 -7.21 -7.58 -12.49
CA PHE A 168 -6.14 -6.96 -11.74
C PHE A 168 -6.47 -5.51 -11.37
N ILE A 169 -6.91 -4.72 -12.36
CA ILE A 169 -7.30 -3.32 -12.14
C ILE A 169 -8.51 -3.25 -11.21
N ALA A 170 -9.52 -4.10 -11.42
CA ALA A 170 -10.69 -4.14 -10.55
C ALA A 170 -10.33 -4.43 -9.08
N VAL A 171 -9.50 -5.45 -8.85
CA VAL A 171 -9.15 -5.90 -7.50
C VAL A 171 -8.14 -4.98 -6.82
N TYR A 172 -7.09 -4.54 -7.51
CA TYR A 172 -5.97 -3.84 -6.84
C TYR A 172 -5.92 -2.33 -7.07
N TRP A 173 -6.77 -1.79 -7.94
CA TRP A 173 -6.94 -0.34 -8.08
C TRP A 173 -8.31 0.11 -7.61
N ILE A 174 -9.38 -0.47 -8.17
CA ILE A 174 -10.75 0.00 -7.89
C ILE A 174 -11.18 -0.34 -6.47
N CYS A 175 -11.00 -1.59 -6.01
CA CYS A 175 -11.42 -2.00 -4.66
C CYS A 175 -10.71 -1.22 -3.53
N PRO A 176 -9.36 -1.03 -3.56
CA PRO A 176 -8.66 -0.18 -2.60
C PRO A 176 -9.15 1.26 -2.59
N VAL A 177 -9.34 1.87 -3.77
CA VAL A 177 -9.87 3.24 -3.88
C VAL A 177 -11.26 3.33 -3.29
N PHE A 178 -12.13 2.37 -3.60
CA PHE A 178 -13.50 2.33 -3.08
C PHE A 178 -13.51 2.24 -1.55
N GLY A 179 -12.76 1.29 -0.97
CA GLY A 179 -12.65 1.14 0.48
C GLY A 179 -12.10 2.39 1.17
N TRP A 180 -11.02 2.95 0.62
CA TRP A 180 -10.39 4.17 1.14
C TRP A 180 -11.34 5.37 1.10
N MET A 181 -12.00 5.61 -0.04
CA MET A 181 -12.92 6.73 -0.22
C MET A 181 -14.18 6.57 0.64
N ALA A 182 -14.69 5.34 0.83
CA ALA A 182 -15.81 5.08 1.71
C ALA A 182 -15.50 5.47 3.18
N ALA A 183 -14.29 5.15 3.66
CA ALA A 183 -13.82 5.57 4.99
C ALA A 183 -13.71 7.09 5.10
N ALA A 184 -13.12 7.74 4.09
CA ALA A 184 -12.99 9.19 4.05
C ALA A 184 -14.35 9.90 4.03
N ALA A 185 -15.33 9.35 3.30
CA ALA A 185 -16.70 9.87 3.25
C ALA A 185 -17.41 9.70 4.60
N LEU A 186 -17.22 8.55 5.26
CA LEU A 186 -17.75 8.28 6.60
C LEU A 186 -17.23 9.30 7.63
N GLU A 187 -15.91 9.51 7.70
CA GLU A 187 -15.31 10.51 8.60
C GLU A 187 -15.84 11.92 8.37
N ARG A 188 -15.90 12.36 7.10
CA ARG A 188 -16.48 13.67 6.76
C ARG A 188 -17.94 13.79 7.18
N SER A 189 -18.72 12.72 7.04
CA SER A 189 -20.12 12.71 7.46
C SER A 189 -20.25 12.84 8.99
N MET A 190 -19.37 12.20 9.76
CA MET A 190 -19.35 12.27 11.23
C MET A 190 -18.97 13.67 11.72
N VAL A 191 -17.97 14.31 11.10
CA VAL A 191 -17.56 15.69 11.43
C VAL A 191 -18.68 16.68 11.12
N LYS A 192 -19.33 16.57 9.95
CA LYS A 192 -20.48 17.43 9.60
C LYS A 192 -21.67 17.24 10.53
N LYS A 193 -21.88 16.00 11.02
CA LYS A 193 -22.95 15.65 11.94
C LYS A 193 -22.66 16.01 13.41
N ALA A 194 -21.46 16.49 13.76
CA ALA A 194 -21.12 16.94 15.12
C ALA A 194 -21.51 18.43 15.29
N PRO A 195 -22.71 18.79 15.77
CA PRO A 195 -23.18 20.16 15.77
C PRO A 195 -23.07 20.73 17.19
N LYS A 196 -22.24 21.77 17.40
CA LYS A 196 -22.40 22.82 18.43
C LYS A 196 -22.76 22.41 19.90
N LYS A 197 -22.67 21.14 20.33
CA LYS A 197 -23.01 20.73 21.71
C LYS A 197 -21.99 21.18 22.76
N LEU A 198 -20.81 21.65 22.35
CA LEU A 198 -19.77 22.16 23.24
C LEU A 198 -19.82 23.68 23.49
N LYS A 199 -20.71 24.45 22.84
CA LYS A 199 -20.83 25.91 23.06
C LYS A 199 -21.94 26.34 24.05
N LYS A 200 -22.63 25.39 24.73
CA LYS A 200 -23.77 25.71 25.62
C LYS A 200 -23.56 25.35 27.10
N LYS A 201 -22.31 25.19 27.56
CA LYS A 201 -21.98 24.95 28.99
C LYS A 201 -20.81 25.83 29.47
N SER A 202 -20.88 27.13 29.21
CA SER A 202 -20.06 28.12 29.92
C SER A 202 -20.83 29.43 29.95
N ASN A 203 -21.86 29.47 30.80
CA ASN A 203 -22.33 30.70 31.41
C ASN A 203 -21.95 30.61 32.89
#